data_AF-A0A0C9RNB2-F1
#
_entry.id   AF-A0A0C9RNB2-F1
#
_cell.length_a   1.000
_cell.length_b   1.000
_cell.length_c   1.000
_cell.angle_alpha   90.00
_cell.angle_beta   90.00
_cell.angle_gamma   90.00
#
_symmetry.space_group_name_H-M   'P 1'
#
loop_
_entity.id
_entity.type
_entity.pdbx_description
1 polymer ?
#
loop_
_entity_poly.entity_id
_entity_poly.type
_entity_poly.pdbx_seq_one_letter_code
_entity_poly.pdbx_strand_id
1 'polypeptide(L)'
;LQLAKHPSASKQLELLKSAAKTAEDRMWWSASEHRSQQWWRWIPNGDVEVTSYALLTLLDGNLVDIEDLLSIVKWLVAQRNSYGGFISTQDTVVGLQALISFAEKAQYEPGIMEVQVLAEGGIERSESIIVDENNGLLLQTVELPHKTLSVDFIAKGKGAALVQIAYQYNVLEKEPQPSFEIKTIINKNTPVLKLEMDACVEYKGEGDASNMAILEVTLPSGYVADTYAFKLIEAVPRVRQVETQKSDTLIAIYFESLPKGEIQCVPIEALRQFPVARQKPASIVLYDYYDTLKRATVYYEVASKLCDICEDDEACKKACQ
;
A
#
# COMPACT_ATOMS: atom_id res chain seq x y z
N LEU A 1 -8.71 -25.19 14.78
CA LEU A 1 -9.50 -26.44 14.94
C LEU A 1 -8.86 -27.61 14.18
N GLN A 2 -8.53 -27.44 12.90
CA GLN A 2 -7.93 -28.47 12.06
C GLN A 2 -6.61 -29.02 12.63
N LEU A 3 -5.65 -28.13 12.93
CA LEU A 3 -4.36 -28.50 13.55
C LEU A 3 -4.51 -29.23 14.89
N ALA A 4 -5.54 -28.89 15.66
CA ALA A 4 -5.84 -29.51 16.95
C ALA A 4 -6.65 -30.83 16.82
N LYS A 5 -6.97 -31.25 15.59
CA LYS A 5 -7.79 -32.43 15.27
C LYS A 5 -9.10 -32.47 16.05
N HIS A 6 -9.72 -31.30 16.25
CA HIS A 6 -10.94 -31.18 17.03
C HIS A 6 -12.12 -31.87 16.31
N PRO A 7 -13.01 -32.61 17.00
CA PRO A 7 -14.11 -33.34 16.36
C PRO A 7 -15.03 -32.48 15.48
N SER A 8 -15.24 -31.22 15.87
CA SER A 8 -16.04 -30.28 15.08
C SER A 8 -15.36 -29.73 13.83
N ALA A 9 -14.06 -30.00 13.59
CA ALA A 9 -13.34 -29.38 12.48
C ALA A 9 -13.99 -29.65 11.11
N SER A 10 -14.47 -30.86 10.87
CA SER A 10 -15.18 -31.24 9.63
C SER A 10 -16.46 -30.44 9.41
N LYS A 11 -17.28 -30.29 10.45
CA LYS A 11 -18.53 -29.50 10.38
C LYS A 11 -18.24 -28.03 10.06
N GLN A 12 -17.20 -27.45 10.68
CA GLN A 12 -16.81 -26.06 10.46
C GLN A 12 -16.22 -25.86 9.07
N LEU A 13 -15.52 -26.87 8.53
CA LEU A 13 -14.97 -26.83 7.18
C LEU A 13 -16.07 -26.80 6.11
N GLU A 14 -17.14 -27.57 6.29
CA GLU A 14 -18.28 -27.55 5.37
C GLU A 14 -18.99 -26.18 5.37
N LEU A 15 -19.12 -25.55 6.53
CA LEU A 15 -19.60 -24.17 6.62
C LEU A 15 -18.67 -23.19 5.89
N LEU A 16 -17.36 -23.33 6.07
CA LEU A 16 -16.37 -22.51 5.36
C LEU A 16 -16.52 -22.65 3.84
N LYS A 17 -16.63 -23.87 3.32
CA LYS A 17 -16.84 -24.11 1.88
C LYS A 17 -18.11 -23.46 1.37
N SER A 18 -19.20 -23.51 2.13
CA SER A 18 -20.48 -22.89 1.72
C SER A 18 -20.43 -21.37 1.66
N ALA A 19 -19.49 -20.73 2.36
CA ALA A 19 -19.28 -19.29 2.37
C ALA A 19 -18.34 -18.80 1.24
N ALA A 20 -17.80 -19.71 0.43
CA ALA A 20 -16.88 -19.35 -0.65
C ALA A 20 -17.57 -18.50 -1.71
N LYS A 21 -16.89 -17.45 -2.15
CA LYS A 21 -17.29 -16.62 -3.29
C LYS A 21 -16.51 -17.08 -4.51
N THR A 22 -17.18 -17.14 -5.66
CA THR A 22 -16.58 -17.53 -6.94
C THR A 22 -16.89 -16.48 -8.01
N ALA A 23 -15.91 -16.18 -8.84
CA ALA A 23 -16.08 -15.38 -10.05
C ALA A 23 -15.03 -15.82 -11.07
N GLU A 24 -15.49 -16.08 -12.30
CA GLU A 24 -14.65 -16.61 -13.37
C GLU A 24 -13.89 -17.88 -12.92
N ASP A 25 -12.56 -17.88 -12.98
CA ASP A 25 -11.69 -18.98 -12.56
C ASP A 25 -11.09 -18.78 -11.16
N ARG A 26 -11.71 -17.93 -10.33
CA ARG A 26 -11.22 -17.49 -9.02
C ARG A 26 -12.19 -17.77 -7.90
N MET A 27 -11.65 -18.16 -6.75
CA MET A 27 -12.40 -18.42 -5.51
C MET A 27 -11.77 -17.69 -4.32
N TRP A 28 -12.58 -17.10 -3.45
CA TRP A 28 -12.11 -16.39 -2.26
C TRP A 28 -13.16 -16.31 -1.16
N TRP A 29 -12.77 -15.82 0.00
CA TRP A 29 -13.63 -15.51 1.13
C TRP A 29 -13.52 -14.04 1.47
N SER A 30 -14.62 -13.46 1.96
CA SER A 30 -14.58 -12.08 2.45
C SER A 30 -14.84 -11.97 3.92
N ALA A 31 -14.09 -11.10 4.59
CA ALA A 31 -14.28 -10.81 6.01
C ALA A 31 -15.50 -9.89 6.26
N SER A 32 -15.93 -9.13 5.24
CA SER A 32 -17.12 -8.28 5.31
C SER A 32 -18.02 -8.43 4.07
N GLU A 33 -19.30 -8.09 4.23
CA GLU A 33 -20.27 -8.07 3.13
C GLU A 33 -20.20 -6.80 2.26
N HIS A 34 -19.49 -5.76 2.72
CA HIS A 34 -19.41 -4.48 2.02
C HIS A 34 -18.44 -4.53 0.84
N ARG A 35 -18.98 -4.61 -0.39
CA ARG A 35 -18.24 -4.40 -1.63
C ARG A 35 -18.16 -2.90 -1.95
N SER A 36 -16.94 -2.40 -2.22
CA SER A 36 -16.80 -1.13 -2.92
C SER A 36 -17.26 -1.31 -4.38
N GLN A 37 -17.98 -0.33 -4.95
CA GLN A 37 -18.52 -0.41 -6.32
C GLN A 37 -17.52 0.02 -7.42
N GLN A 38 -16.29 0.38 -7.07
CA GLN A 38 -15.30 0.94 -7.99
C GLN A 38 -14.17 -0.06 -8.24
N TRP A 39 -13.92 -0.42 -9.49
CA TRP A 39 -12.96 -1.48 -9.87
C TRP A 39 -11.51 -1.17 -9.48
N TRP A 40 -11.15 0.11 -9.32
CA TRP A 40 -9.84 0.56 -8.82
C TRP A 40 -9.77 0.68 -7.29
N ARG A 41 -10.90 0.56 -6.58
CA ARG A 41 -10.92 0.48 -5.11
C ARG A 41 -10.66 -0.96 -4.72
N TRP A 42 -9.45 -1.18 -4.24
CA TRP A 42 -8.92 -2.47 -3.80
C TRP A 42 -9.85 -3.19 -2.81
N ILE A 43 -9.65 -4.51 -2.78
CA ILE A 43 -10.34 -5.59 -2.05
C ILE A 43 -10.87 -5.14 -0.68
N PRO A 44 -12.09 -5.55 -0.30
CA PRO A 44 -12.56 -5.41 1.07
C PRO A 44 -11.55 -5.99 2.08
N ASN A 45 -11.41 -5.27 3.19
CA ASN A 45 -10.53 -5.61 4.30
C ASN A 45 -10.58 -7.09 4.70
N GLY A 46 -9.41 -7.71 4.89
CA GLY A 46 -9.26 -9.04 5.49
C GLY A 46 -9.53 -10.21 4.55
N ASP A 47 -9.97 -9.96 3.31
CA ASP A 47 -10.25 -11.04 2.34
C ASP A 47 -8.99 -11.86 2.02
N VAL A 48 -7.81 -11.23 1.94
CA VAL A 48 -6.54 -11.94 1.73
C VAL A 48 -6.22 -12.83 2.92
N GLU A 49 -6.22 -12.30 4.15
CA GLU A 49 -6.01 -13.07 5.37
C GLU A 49 -6.99 -14.26 5.49
N VAL A 50 -8.30 -14.02 5.36
CA VAL A 50 -9.32 -15.06 5.48
C VAL A 50 -9.17 -16.12 4.39
N THR A 51 -8.95 -15.71 3.14
CA THR A 51 -8.75 -16.63 2.02
C THR A 51 -7.47 -17.45 2.20
N SER A 52 -6.42 -16.86 2.76
CA SER A 52 -5.16 -17.55 3.04
C SER A 52 -5.32 -18.61 4.14
N TYR A 53 -6.05 -18.30 5.22
CA TYR A 53 -6.41 -19.31 6.23
C TYR A 53 -7.31 -20.40 5.68
N ALA A 54 -8.24 -20.06 4.77
CA ALA A 54 -9.08 -21.04 4.11
C ALA A 54 -8.24 -22.00 3.26
N LEU A 55 -7.31 -21.48 2.46
CA LEU A 55 -6.36 -22.29 1.67
C LEU A 55 -5.52 -23.19 2.57
N LEU A 56 -4.92 -22.67 3.64
CA LEU A 56 -4.13 -23.46 4.59
C LEU A 56 -4.95 -24.58 5.23
N THR A 57 -6.21 -24.30 5.58
CA THR A 57 -7.12 -25.30 6.18
C THR A 57 -7.49 -26.40 5.19
N LEU A 58 -7.76 -26.05 3.93
CA LEU A 58 -8.08 -26.99 2.86
C LEU A 58 -6.88 -27.86 2.49
N LEU A 59 -5.68 -27.27 2.46
CA LEU A 59 -4.43 -28.01 2.27
C LEU A 59 -4.24 -29.02 3.39
N ASP A 60 -4.30 -28.64 4.67
CA ASP A 60 -4.06 -29.54 5.80
C ASP A 60 -5.04 -30.73 5.86
N GLY A 61 -6.28 -30.54 5.40
CA GLY A 61 -7.27 -31.61 5.38
C GLY A 61 -6.93 -32.79 4.45
N ASN A 62 -6.12 -32.59 3.39
CA ASN A 62 -6.04 -33.52 2.24
C ASN A 62 -7.44 -33.94 1.72
N LEU A 63 -8.43 -33.05 1.86
CA LEU A 63 -9.85 -33.33 1.56
C LEU A 63 -10.26 -32.88 0.15
N VAL A 64 -9.38 -32.16 -0.54
CA VAL A 64 -9.65 -31.49 -1.81
C VAL A 64 -8.47 -31.73 -2.74
N ASP A 65 -8.76 -32.02 -4.01
CA ASP A 65 -7.73 -32.19 -5.02
C ASP A 65 -6.99 -30.86 -5.25
N ILE A 66 -5.69 -30.95 -5.50
CA ILE A 66 -4.83 -29.76 -5.68
C ILE A 66 -5.34 -28.87 -6.82
N GLU A 67 -5.94 -29.48 -7.85
CA GLU A 67 -6.53 -28.77 -8.98
C GLU A 67 -7.67 -27.83 -8.58
N ASP A 68 -8.52 -28.22 -7.62
CA ASP A 68 -9.63 -27.38 -7.16
C ASP A 68 -9.15 -26.15 -6.38
N LEU A 69 -7.98 -26.28 -5.73
CA LEU A 69 -7.36 -25.19 -4.97
C LEU A 69 -6.69 -24.14 -5.87
N LEU A 70 -6.45 -24.44 -7.15
CA LEU A 70 -5.86 -23.49 -8.10
C LEU A 70 -6.70 -22.21 -8.23
N SER A 71 -8.02 -22.32 -8.12
CA SER A 71 -8.92 -21.17 -8.17
C SER A 71 -8.67 -20.17 -7.03
N ILE A 72 -8.30 -20.68 -5.85
CA ILE A 72 -7.98 -19.87 -4.67
C ILE A 72 -6.59 -19.23 -4.84
N VAL A 73 -5.61 -20.02 -5.31
CA VAL A 73 -4.25 -19.54 -5.57
C VAL A 73 -4.23 -18.44 -6.62
N LYS A 74 -4.94 -18.62 -7.74
CA LYS A 74 -5.09 -17.60 -8.78
C LYS A 74 -5.65 -16.30 -8.22
N TRP A 75 -6.64 -16.39 -7.32
CA TRP A 75 -7.18 -15.21 -6.66
C TRP A 75 -6.13 -14.54 -5.78
N LEU A 76 -5.44 -15.27 -4.90
CA LEU A 76 -4.40 -14.72 -4.00
C LEU A 76 -3.25 -14.09 -4.78
N VAL A 77 -2.75 -14.75 -5.82
CA VAL A 77 -1.67 -14.24 -6.66
C VAL A 77 -2.06 -12.93 -7.32
N ALA A 78 -3.32 -12.78 -7.74
CA ALA A 78 -3.82 -11.54 -8.33
C ALA A 78 -3.92 -10.37 -7.35
N GLN A 79 -3.87 -10.62 -6.03
CA GLN A 79 -3.89 -9.58 -4.99
C GLN A 79 -2.50 -9.11 -4.57
N ARG A 80 -1.42 -9.67 -5.14
CA ARG A 80 -0.05 -9.30 -4.79
C ARG A 80 0.32 -7.92 -5.34
N ASN A 81 1.10 -7.18 -4.56
CA ASN A 81 1.70 -5.93 -4.99
C ASN A 81 2.95 -6.16 -5.88
N SER A 82 3.50 -5.10 -6.47
CA SER A 82 4.66 -5.18 -7.38
C SER A 82 5.97 -5.67 -6.72
N TYR A 83 6.04 -5.66 -5.39
CA TYR A 83 7.17 -6.16 -4.61
C TYR A 83 6.95 -7.61 -4.13
N GLY A 84 5.85 -8.23 -4.53
CA GLY A 84 5.53 -9.62 -4.22
C GLY A 84 4.87 -9.87 -2.85
N GLY A 85 4.60 -8.81 -2.08
CA GLY A 85 3.83 -8.87 -0.84
C GLY A 85 2.35 -8.55 -1.05
N PHE A 86 1.62 -8.30 0.03
CA PHE A 86 0.23 -7.86 0.02
C PHE A 86 0.09 -6.47 0.66
N ILE A 87 -1.15 -6.02 0.91
CA ILE A 87 -1.43 -4.67 1.39
C ILE A 87 -1.00 -4.48 2.85
N SER A 88 -1.35 -5.43 3.73
CA SER A 88 -0.98 -5.39 5.15
C SER A 88 0.10 -6.41 5.50
N THR A 89 0.69 -6.26 6.68
CA THR A 89 1.71 -7.20 7.20
C THR A 89 1.14 -8.58 7.47
N GLN A 90 -0.06 -8.68 8.07
CA GLN A 90 -0.71 -9.96 8.34
C GLN A 90 -1.09 -10.68 7.05
N ASP A 91 -1.69 -9.96 6.10
CA ASP A 91 -1.98 -10.50 4.76
C ASP A 91 -0.71 -11.04 4.09
N THR A 92 0.41 -10.33 4.25
CA THR A 92 1.68 -10.74 3.65
C THR A 92 2.22 -12.02 4.27
N VAL A 93 2.24 -12.12 5.60
CA VAL A 93 2.76 -13.32 6.30
C VAL A 93 1.90 -14.54 5.98
N VAL A 94 0.59 -14.45 6.19
CA VAL A 94 -0.32 -15.60 6.02
C VAL A 94 -0.50 -15.94 4.53
N GLY A 95 -0.57 -14.93 3.66
CA GLY A 95 -0.69 -15.10 2.22
C GLY A 95 0.52 -15.78 1.60
N LEU A 96 1.74 -15.35 1.94
CA LEU A 96 2.96 -16.01 1.47
C LEU A 96 3.07 -17.43 2.04
N GLN A 97 2.75 -17.64 3.32
CA GLN A 97 2.72 -18.97 3.91
C GLN A 97 1.78 -19.90 3.14
N ALA A 98 0.56 -19.44 2.83
CA ALA A 98 -0.43 -20.24 2.11
C ALA A 98 0.02 -20.59 0.69
N LEU A 99 0.62 -19.64 -0.04
CA LEU A 99 1.16 -19.86 -1.39
C LEU A 99 2.35 -20.83 -1.38
N ILE A 100 3.25 -20.72 -0.40
CA ILE A 100 4.38 -21.63 -0.23
C ILE A 100 3.89 -23.05 0.08
N SER A 101 2.98 -23.20 1.05
CA SER A 101 2.42 -24.51 1.40
C SER A 101 1.67 -25.16 0.23
N PHE A 102 1.00 -24.36 -0.61
CA PHE A 102 0.41 -24.86 -1.84
C PHE A 102 1.48 -25.34 -2.82
N ALA A 103 2.53 -24.54 -3.08
CA ALA A 103 3.59 -24.88 -4.02
C ALA A 103 4.34 -26.16 -3.62
N GLU A 104 4.59 -26.36 -2.32
CA GLU A 104 5.19 -27.58 -1.77
C GLU A 104 4.31 -28.82 -2.02
N LYS A 105 3.00 -28.71 -1.78
CA LYS A 105 2.06 -29.82 -2.01
C LYS A 105 1.83 -30.12 -3.48
N ALA A 106 1.78 -29.07 -4.31
CA ALA A 106 1.60 -29.18 -5.76
C ALA A 106 2.86 -29.69 -6.48
N GLN A 107 4.00 -29.84 -5.78
CA GLN A 107 5.27 -30.24 -6.37
C GLN A 107 5.66 -29.38 -7.58
N TYR A 108 5.49 -28.06 -7.43
CA TYR A 108 5.69 -27.13 -8.53
C TYR A 108 7.16 -27.09 -8.94
N GLU A 109 7.44 -27.42 -10.21
CA GLU A 109 8.78 -27.33 -10.79
C GLU A 109 9.01 -25.95 -11.41
N PRO A 110 10.16 -25.30 -11.16
CA PRO A 110 10.52 -24.05 -11.80
C PRO A 110 10.40 -24.11 -13.33
N GLY A 111 9.82 -23.06 -13.90
CA GLY A 111 9.62 -22.97 -15.34
C GLY A 111 10.93 -22.76 -16.10
N ILE A 112 11.20 -23.60 -17.11
CA ILE A 112 12.20 -23.33 -18.14
C ILE A 112 11.42 -22.90 -19.38
N MET A 113 11.32 -21.58 -19.60
CA MET A 113 10.48 -21.04 -20.65
C MET A 113 10.94 -19.68 -21.16
N GLU A 114 10.64 -19.44 -22.43
CA GLU A 114 10.71 -18.12 -23.05
C GLU A 114 9.32 -17.47 -22.97
N VAL A 115 9.25 -16.27 -22.40
CA VAL A 115 8.05 -15.45 -22.34
C VAL A 115 8.26 -14.23 -23.22
N GLN A 116 7.52 -14.15 -24.32
CA GLN A 116 7.50 -12.98 -25.20
C GLN A 116 6.41 -12.03 -24.74
N VAL A 117 6.77 -10.76 -24.59
CA VAL A 117 5.90 -9.65 -24.19
C VAL A 117 5.69 -8.77 -25.41
N LEU A 118 4.44 -8.64 -25.85
CA LEU A 118 4.04 -7.85 -27.01
C LEU A 118 3.18 -6.69 -26.53
N ALA A 119 3.68 -5.46 -26.68
CA ALA A 119 2.97 -4.23 -26.31
C ALA A 119 2.39 -3.56 -27.57
N GLU A 120 1.08 -3.28 -27.55
CA GLU A 120 0.34 -2.71 -28.69
C GLU A 120 -0.44 -1.43 -28.31
N GLY A 121 -0.97 -0.71 -29.32
CA GLY A 121 -1.81 0.49 -29.14
C GLY A 121 -1.06 1.83 -29.16
N GLY A 122 0.27 1.80 -29.27
CA GLY A 122 1.14 2.97 -29.35
C GLY A 122 2.40 2.68 -30.16
N ILE A 123 3.57 2.83 -29.54
CA ILE A 123 4.82 2.30 -30.09
C ILE A 123 4.82 0.80 -29.82
N GLU A 124 4.70 0.00 -30.87
CA GLU A 124 4.80 -1.44 -30.76
C GLU A 124 6.19 -1.83 -30.24
N ARG A 125 6.22 -2.68 -29.21
CA ARG A 125 7.46 -3.18 -28.63
C ARG A 125 7.29 -4.66 -28.36
N SER A 126 8.31 -5.43 -28.75
CA SER A 126 8.41 -6.85 -28.46
C SER A 126 9.70 -7.09 -27.69
N GLU A 127 9.59 -7.71 -26.51
CA GLU A 127 10.72 -8.16 -25.72
C GLU A 127 10.52 -9.61 -25.29
N SER A 128 11.62 -10.32 -25.06
CA SER A 128 11.57 -11.69 -24.56
C SER A 128 12.34 -11.81 -23.25
N ILE A 129 11.74 -12.57 -22.33
CA ILE A 129 12.29 -12.94 -21.04
C ILE A 129 12.57 -14.44 -21.12
N ILE A 130 13.82 -14.84 -20.90
CA ILE A 130 14.20 -16.26 -20.91
C ILE A 130 14.42 -16.70 -19.47
N VAL A 131 13.57 -17.61 -19.00
CA VAL A 131 13.64 -18.18 -17.65
C VAL A 131 14.30 -19.56 -17.71
N ASP A 132 15.36 -19.74 -16.92
CA ASP A 132 16.11 -20.98 -16.76
C ASP A 132 16.38 -21.29 -15.28
N GLU A 133 17.04 -22.43 -15.01
CA GLU A 133 17.34 -22.90 -13.65
C GLU A 133 18.25 -21.93 -12.85
N ASN A 134 19.06 -21.12 -13.52
CA ASN A 134 20.01 -20.20 -12.89
C ASN A 134 19.37 -18.85 -12.57
N ASN A 135 18.39 -18.42 -13.37
CA ASN A 135 17.79 -17.10 -13.28
C ASN A 135 16.32 -17.11 -12.80
N GLY A 136 15.73 -18.27 -12.53
CA GLY A 136 14.32 -18.40 -12.15
C GLY A 136 13.90 -17.69 -10.86
N LEU A 137 14.86 -17.35 -9.99
CA LEU A 137 14.63 -16.55 -8.77
C LEU A 137 14.98 -15.07 -8.95
N LEU A 138 15.57 -14.68 -10.08
CA LEU A 138 15.92 -13.28 -10.35
C LEU A 138 14.70 -12.54 -10.89
N LEU A 139 14.48 -11.34 -10.38
CA LEU A 139 13.43 -10.45 -10.88
C LEU A 139 13.80 -9.99 -12.30
N GLN A 140 12.93 -10.28 -13.27
CA GLN A 140 13.07 -9.86 -14.66
C GLN A 140 11.89 -8.95 -15.01
N THR A 141 12.17 -7.75 -15.51
CA THR A 141 11.17 -6.71 -15.78
C THR A 141 11.33 -6.14 -17.18
N VAL A 142 10.21 -5.91 -17.85
CA VAL A 142 10.14 -5.21 -19.14
C VAL A 142 9.37 -3.91 -18.93
N GLU A 143 9.99 -2.78 -19.26
CA GLU A 143 9.33 -1.49 -19.20
C GLU A 143 8.44 -1.29 -20.44
N LEU A 144 7.14 -1.17 -20.20
CA LEU A 144 6.16 -0.94 -21.24
C LEU A 144 6.15 0.53 -21.68
N PRO A 145 6.00 0.83 -22.98
CA PRO A 145 5.81 2.20 -23.46
C PRO A 145 4.62 2.91 -22.81
N HIS A 146 4.72 4.22 -22.56
CA HIS A 146 3.68 5.02 -21.88
C HIS A 146 2.28 5.02 -22.54
N LYS A 147 2.18 4.65 -23.83
CA LYS A 147 0.92 4.64 -24.60
C LYS A 147 0.48 3.22 -24.97
N THR A 148 0.92 2.22 -24.21
CA THR A 148 0.48 0.83 -24.39
C THR A 148 -0.98 0.69 -24.00
N LEU A 149 -1.80 0.09 -24.87
CA LEU A 149 -3.23 -0.15 -24.66
C LEU A 149 -3.53 -1.62 -24.38
N SER A 150 -2.78 -2.53 -25.01
CA SER A 150 -2.88 -3.98 -24.81
C SER A 150 -1.50 -4.59 -24.69
N VAL A 151 -1.42 -5.67 -23.92
CA VAL A 151 -0.21 -6.47 -23.75
C VAL A 151 -0.57 -7.94 -23.91
N ASP A 152 0.08 -8.60 -24.86
CA ASP A 152 -0.04 -10.02 -25.08
C ASP A 152 1.22 -10.75 -24.60
N PHE A 153 1.01 -11.94 -24.03
CA PHE A 153 2.08 -12.81 -23.56
C PHE A 153 2.06 -14.13 -24.32
N ILE A 154 3.20 -14.49 -24.90
CA ILE A 154 3.39 -15.80 -25.55
C ILE A 154 4.47 -16.55 -24.79
N ALA A 155 4.07 -17.58 -24.05
CA ALA A 155 4.99 -18.44 -23.31
C ALA A 155 5.26 -19.74 -24.07
N LYS A 156 6.54 -20.14 -24.17
CA LYS A 156 6.97 -21.41 -24.77
C LYS A 156 7.99 -22.08 -23.85
N GLY A 157 7.67 -23.27 -23.35
CA GLY A 157 8.57 -24.01 -22.47
C GLY A 157 7.87 -25.06 -21.63
N LYS A 158 8.48 -25.42 -20.50
CA LYS A 158 7.99 -26.39 -19.52
C LYS A 158 8.01 -25.81 -18.12
N GLY A 159 7.25 -26.41 -17.22
CA GLY A 159 7.03 -25.91 -15.86
C GLY A 159 6.07 -24.73 -15.87
N ALA A 160 6.15 -23.87 -14.87
CA ALA A 160 5.23 -22.74 -14.80
C ALA A 160 5.93 -21.47 -14.29
N ALA A 161 5.43 -20.32 -14.75
CA ALA A 161 5.95 -19.00 -14.42
C ALA A 161 4.81 -18.06 -14.03
N LEU A 162 5.13 -17.10 -13.16
CA LEU A 162 4.22 -16.03 -12.80
C LEU A 162 4.59 -14.77 -13.57
N VAL A 163 3.65 -14.27 -14.37
CA VAL A 163 3.76 -12.98 -15.04
C VAL A 163 2.87 -11.97 -14.32
N GLN A 164 3.43 -10.80 -14.00
CA GLN A 164 2.71 -9.73 -13.30
C GLN A 164 2.89 -8.41 -14.04
N ILE A 165 1.79 -7.70 -14.26
CA ILE A 165 1.81 -6.33 -14.78
C ILE A 165 1.72 -5.38 -13.58
N ALA A 166 2.72 -4.51 -13.44
CA ALA A 166 2.72 -3.43 -12.47
C ALA A 166 2.50 -2.09 -13.18
N TYR A 167 1.60 -1.27 -12.67
CA TYR A 167 1.33 0.07 -13.17
C TYR A 167 1.38 1.08 -12.02
N GLN A 168 1.93 2.26 -12.29
CA GLN A 168 2.02 3.36 -11.35
C GLN A 168 1.44 4.61 -12.00
N TYR A 169 0.62 5.34 -11.24
CA TYR A 169 -0.08 6.52 -11.71
C TYR A 169 -0.19 7.55 -10.58
N ASN A 170 -0.30 8.82 -10.96
CA ASN A 170 -0.51 9.92 -10.02
C ASN A 170 -1.98 10.29 -10.00
N VAL A 171 -2.58 10.34 -8.81
CA VAL A 171 -3.98 10.70 -8.61
C VAL A 171 -4.05 12.01 -7.84
N LEU A 172 -4.79 12.98 -8.36
CA LEU A 172 -5.06 14.24 -7.65
C LEU A 172 -6.30 14.15 -6.75
N GLU A 173 -7.23 13.26 -7.09
CA GLU A 173 -8.51 13.12 -6.39
C GLU A 173 -8.31 12.61 -4.96
N LYS A 174 -8.94 13.30 -4.01
CA LYS A 174 -8.99 12.88 -2.60
C LYS A 174 -9.99 11.76 -2.42
N GLU A 175 -9.96 11.13 -1.25
CA GLU A 175 -10.94 10.13 -0.88
C GLU A 175 -12.36 10.75 -0.82
N PRO A 176 -13.35 10.25 -1.59
CA PRO A 176 -14.71 10.80 -1.57
C PRO A 176 -15.42 10.63 -0.23
N GLN A 177 -15.02 9.65 0.59
CA GLN A 177 -15.52 9.42 1.94
C GLN A 177 -14.34 9.05 2.85
N PRO A 178 -13.65 10.04 3.44
CA PRO A 178 -12.50 9.78 4.28
C PRO A 178 -12.93 9.22 5.64
N SER A 179 -12.21 8.22 6.14
CA SER A 179 -12.48 7.64 7.48
C SER A 179 -11.85 8.43 8.63
N PHE A 180 -11.10 9.47 8.29
CA PHE A 180 -10.43 10.36 9.23
C PHE A 180 -10.64 11.82 8.81
N GLU A 181 -10.53 12.73 9.77
CA GLU A 181 -10.46 14.17 9.51
C GLU A 181 -9.08 14.67 9.93
N ILE A 182 -8.44 15.48 9.08
CA ILE A 182 -7.14 16.09 9.35
C ILE A 182 -7.25 17.60 9.19
N LYS A 183 -6.81 18.35 10.20
CA LYS A 183 -6.73 19.82 10.18
C LYS A 183 -5.30 20.24 10.46
N THR A 184 -4.78 21.13 9.61
CA THR A 184 -3.43 21.67 9.74
C THR A 184 -3.49 23.11 10.21
N ILE A 185 -2.77 23.44 11.29
CA ILE A 185 -2.67 24.79 11.84
C ILE A 185 -1.21 25.21 11.74
N ILE A 186 -0.86 26.03 10.76
CA ILE A 186 0.51 26.49 10.53
C ILE A 186 0.76 27.79 11.29
N ASN A 187 1.82 27.82 12.12
CA ASN A 187 2.25 29.03 12.80
C ASN A 187 2.94 29.98 11.81
N LYS A 188 2.27 31.08 11.47
CA LYS A 188 2.78 32.10 10.52
C LYS A 188 3.83 33.03 11.13
N ASN A 189 4.00 33.03 12.45
CA ASN A 189 4.96 33.89 13.15
C ASN A 189 6.33 33.21 13.33
N THR A 190 6.50 32.00 12.78
CA THR A 190 7.74 31.22 12.82
C THR A 190 8.83 31.89 11.99
N PRO A 191 10.11 31.86 12.40
CA PRO A 191 11.22 32.31 11.58
C PRO A 191 11.23 31.64 10.20
N VAL A 192 11.69 32.35 9.16
CA VAL A 192 11.71 31.87 7.77
C VAL A 192 12.43 30.53 7.57
N LEU A 193 13.37 30.20 8.47
CA LEU A 193 14.15 28.96 8.45
C LEU A 193 13.48 27.79 9.19
N LYS A 194 12.32 27.99 9.79
CA LYS A 194 11.62 26.97 10.58
C LYS A 194 10.16 26.89 10.16
N LEU A 195 9.62 25.69 10.17
CA LEU A 195 8.20 25.40 10.03
C LEU A 195 7.72 24.86 11.38
N GLU A 196 6.71 25.50 11.94
CA GLU A 196 5.97 25.01 13.10
C GLU A 196 4.51 24.89 12.70
N MET A 197 3.93 23.70 12.87
CA MET A 197 2.52 23.47 12.62
C MET A 197 1.95 22.40 13.54
N ASP A 198 0.67 22.47 13.84
CA ASP A 198 -0.07 21.38 14.47
C ASP A 198 -0.87 20.61 13.43
N ALA A 199 -0.75 19.29 13.43
CA ALA A 199 -1.64 18.39 12.70
C ALA A 199 -2.63 17.77 13.67
N CYS A 200 -3.90 18.20 13.59
CA CYS A 200 -4.99 17.70 14.41
C CYS A 200 -5.78 16.65 13.64
N VAL A 201 -5.89 15.45 14.20
CA VAL A 201 -6.51 14.28 13.59
C VAL A 201 -7.68 13.77 14.41
N GLU A 202 -8.71 13.25 13.74
CA GLU A 202 -9.88 12.65 14.38
C GLU A 202 -10.36 11.44 13.57
N TYR A 203 -10.77 10.36 14.23
CA TYR A 203 -11.43 9.24 13.57
C TYR A 203 -12.90 9.55 13.29
N LYS A 204 -13.31 9.38 12.02
CA LYS A 204 -14.71 9.58 11.56
C LYS A 204 -15.34 8.31 10.99
N GLY A 205 -14.60 7.20 10.94
CA GLY A 205 -15.06 5.94 10.40
C GLY A 205 -16.09 5.20 11.27
N GLU A 206 -16.32 3.95 10.92
CA GLU A 206 -17.24 3.04 11.62
C GLU A 206 -16.63 2.50 12.92
N GLY A 207 -17.47 2.25 13.93
CA GLY A 207 -17.04 1.83 15.26
C GLY A 207 -16.60 2.99 16.16
N ASP A 208 -16.11 2.65 17.35
CA ASP A 208 -15.79 3.60 18.41
C ASP A 208 -14.36 4.14 18.33
N ALA A 209 -13.45 3.45 17.64
CA ALA A 209 -12.06 3.84 17.44
C ALA A 209 -11.49 3.19 16.17
N SER A 210 -10.39 3.72 15.64
CA SER A 210 -9.57 3.02 14.65
C SER A 210 -8.78 1.88 15.28
N ASN A 211 -8.19 1.00 14.45
CA ASN A 211 -7.05 0.20 14.91
C ASN A 211 -5.81 1.10 15.06
N MET A 212 -4.61 0.50 15.03
CA MET A 212 -3.37 1.27 14.88
C MET A 212 -3.44 2.15 13.63
N ALA A 213 -3.13 3.43 13.78
CA ALA A 213 -3.19 4.40 12.70
C ALA A 213 -1.82 5.06 12.49
N ILE A 214 -1.48 5.33 11.24
CA ILE A 214 -0.22 6.00 10.88
C ILE A 214 -0.54 7.33 10.24
N LEU A 215 0.05 8.40 10.79
CA LEU A 215 0.07 9.73 10.22
C LEU A 215 1.42 9.97 9.54
N GLU A 216 1.41 10.04 8.21
CA GLU A 216 2.56 10.41 7.40
C GLU A 216 2.48 11.89 7.03
N VAL A 217 3.44 12.67 7.51
CA VAL A 217 3.61 14.08 7.18
C VAL A 217 4.77 14.22 6.21
N THR A 218 4.47 14.45 4.93
CA THR A 218 5.50 14.80 3.94
C THR A 218 5.83 16.28 4.08
N LEU A 219 7.11 16.60 4.24
CA LEU A 219 7.56 17.98 4.35
C LEU A 219 7.71 18.64 2.97
N PRO A 220 7.52 19.96 2.86
CA PRO A 220 7.74 20.68 1.61
C PRO A 220 9.21 20.59 1.18
N SER A 221 9.46 20.66 -0.12
CA SER A 221 10.82 20.58 -0.68
C SER A 221 11.77 21.60 -0.03
N GLY A 222 12.91 21.14 0.49
CA GLY A 222 13.89 21.99 1.18
C GLY A 222 13.75 22.02 2.70
N TYR A 223 12.73 21.39 3.27
CA TYR A 223 12.58 21.17 4.70
C TYR A 223 12.96 19.74 5.10
N VAL A 224 13.51 19.60 6.32
CA VAL A 224 13.73 18.32 7.00
C VAL A 224 13.15 18.40 8.41
N ALA A 225 12.79 17.25 8.98
CA ALA A 225 12.23 17.17 10.32
C ALA A 225 13.23 17.66 11.38
N ASP A 226 12.75 18.40 12.38
CA ASP A 226 13.53 18.65 13.58
C ASP A 226 13.38 17.45 14.53
N THR A 227 14.29 16.49 14.42
CA THR A 227 14.24 15.26 15.21
C THR A 227 14.40 15.51 16.71
N TYR A 228 14.93 16.66 17.13
CA TYR A 228 15.01 17.00 18.56
C TYR A 228 13.64 17.32 19.16
N ALA A 229 12.70 17.79 18.33
CA ALA A 229 11.33 18.09 18.72
C ALA A 229 10.45 16.83 18.85
N PHE A 230 10.93 15.65 18.48
CA PHE A 230 10.13 14.41 18.50
C PHE A 230 9.64 14.03 19.91
N LYS A 231 10.35 14.44 20.95
CA LYS A 231 9.89 14.28 22.34
C LYS A 231 8.55 14.94 22.62
N LEU A 232 8.22 16.02 21.89
CA LEU A 232 6.92 16.69 21.98
C LEU A 232 5.82 15.85 21.34
N ILE A 233 6.13 15.18 20.22
CA ILE A 233 5.22 14.26 19.53
C ILE A 233 5.00 13.01 20.37
N GLU A 234 6.05 12.42 20.93
CA GLU A 234 5.96 11.22 21.79
C GLU A 234 5.20 11.48 23.10
N ALA A 235 5.19 12.73 23.58
CA ALA A 235 4.41 13.12 24.75
C ALA A 235 2.89 13.21 24.48
N VAL A 236 2.47 13.18 23.20
CA VAL A 236 1.07 13.23 22.82
C VAL A 236 0.38 11.89 23.16
N PRO A 237 -0.83 11.91 23.75
CA PRO A 237 -1.54 10.67 24.10
C PRO A 237 -1.69 9.72 22.91
N ARG A 238 -1.56 8.41 23.20
CA ARG A 238 -1.68 7.30 22.23
C ARG A 238 -0.64 7.28 21.12
N VAL A 239 0.26 8.25 21.02
CA VAL A 239 1.46 8.14 20.19
C VAL A 239 2.36 7.07 20.80
N ARG A 240 2.76 6.10 19.99
CA ARG A 240 3.64 5.00 20.39
C ARG A 240 5.05 5.15 19.86
N GLN A 241 5.18 5.74 18.68
CA GLN A 241 6.45 5.90 18.00
C GLN A 241 6.36 7.04 17.00
N VAL A 242 7.49 7.71 16.78
CA VAL A 242 7.71 8.62 15.66
C VAL A 242 9.04 8.28 15.00
N GLU A 243 9.07 8.28 13.68
CA GLU A 243 10.29 8.05 12.91
C GLU A 243 10.33 8.96 11.67
N THR A 244 11.51 9.05 11.07
CA THR A 244 11.70 9.71 9.78
C THR A 244 12.05 8.72 8.68
N GLN A 245 11.66 9.07 7.46
CA GLN A 245 12.05 8.35 6.24
C GLN A 245 12.48 9.35 5.16
N LYS A 246 13.06 8.83 4.07
CA LYS A 246 13.49 9.62 2.90
C LYS A 246 14.39 10.82 3.27
N SER A 247 15.46 10.55 4.03
CA SER A 247 16.40 11.57 4.50
C SER A 247 15.72 12.70 5.27
N ASP A 248 14.91 12.34 6.27
CA ASP A 248 14.21 13.27 7.17
C ASP A 248 13.14 14.16 6.54
N THR A 249 12.69 13.84 5.31
CA THR A 249 11.64 14.60 4.60
C THR A 249 10.23 14.05 4.81
N LEU A 250 10.10 12.85 5.36
CA LEU A 250 8.83 12.24 5.74
C LEU A 250 8.86 11.90 7.23
N ILE A 251 7.88 12.38 7.98
CA ILE A 251 7.68 12.02 9.40
C ILE A 251 6.54 11.02 9.46
N ALA A 252 6.76 9.85 10.04
CA ALA A 252 5.74 8.84 10.28
C ALA A 252 5.46 8.73 11.78
N ILE A 253 4.20 8.96 12.17
CA ILE A 253 3.75 8.94 13.57
C ILE A 253 2.75 7.80 13.75
N TYR A 254 3.03 6.93 14.72
CA TYR A 254 2.24 5.74 15.01
C TYR A 254 1.35 5.98 16.22
N PHE A 255 0.03 5.91 16.01
CA PHE A 255 -0.97 5.92 17.06
C PHE A 255 -1.40 4.49 17.38
N GLU A 256 -1.49 4.14 18.65
CA GLU A 256 -2.09 2.86 19.08
C GLU A 256 -3.54 2.72 18.59
N SER A 257 -4.31 3.80 18.71
CA SER A 257 -5.64 3.95 18.15
C SER A 257 -6.07 5.42 18.20
N LEU A 258 -7.06 5.78 17.37
CA LEU A 258 -7.72 7.09 17.39
C LEU A 258 -9.20 6.89 17.73
N PRO A 259 -9.65 7.29 18.94
CA PRO A 259 -11.05 7.22 19.32
C PRO A 259 -11.92 8.21 18.52
N LYS A 260 -13.18 7.83 18.30
CA LYS A 260 -14.17 8.68 17.66
C LYS A 260 -14.58 9.81 18.60
N GLY A 261 -14.60 11.04 18.09
CA GLY A 261 -14.96 12.22 18.88
C GLY A 261 -13.82 12.80 19.74
N GLU A 262 -12.64 12.19 19.73
CA GLU A 262 -11.44 12.73 20.37
C GLU A 262 -10.49 13.29 19.30
N ILE A 263 -10.23 14.60 19.35
CA ILE A 263 -9.27 15.25 18.45
C ILE A 263 -7.89 15.16 19.07
N GLN A 264 -6.94 14.59 18.33
CA GLN A 264 -5.54 14.50 18.74
C GLN A 264 -4.68 15.43 17.88
N CYS A 265 -4.02 16.42 18.49
CA CYS A 265 -3.09 17.31 17.80
C CYS A 265 -1.64 16.89 18.08
N VAL A 266 -0.84 16.81 17.02
CA VAL A 266 0.61 16.58 17.11
C VAL A 266 1.38 17.80 16.61
N PRO A 267 2.34 18.32 17.39
CA PRO A 267 3.19 19.43 16.96
C PRO A 267 4.26 18.92 15.99
N ILE A 268 4.35 19.53 14.82
CA ILE A 268 5.33 19.22 13.79
C ILE A 268 6.28 20.40 13.64
N GLU A 269 7.56 20.14 13.86
CA GLU A 269 8.64 21.09 13.64
C GLU A 269 9.59 20.59 12.55
N ALA A 270 9.94 21.50 11.64
CA ALA A 270 10.88 21.22 10.55
C ALA A 270 11.79 22.41 10.30
N LEU A 271 13.00 22.14 9.84
CA LEU A 271 14.02 23.14 9.54
C LEU A 271 14.22 23.24 8.03
N ARG A 272 14.31 24.47 7.53
CA ARG A 272 14.59 24.75 6.12
C ARG A 272 16.10 24.62 5.88
N GLN A 273 16.50 23.51 5.26
CA GLN A 273 17.88 23.29 4.84
C GLN A 273 18.22 23.97 3.51
N PHE A 274 17.29 23.95 2.56
CA PHE A 274 17.50 24.53 1.24
C PHE A 274 16.40 25.54 0.90
N PRO A 275 16.75 26.73 0.37
CA PRO A 275 15.75 27.65 -0.15
C PRO A 275 15.17 27.07 -1.44
N VAL A 276 13.86 26.81 -1.47
CA VAL A 276 13.13 26.34 -2.66
C VAL A 276 11.94 27.24 -2.95
N ALA A 277 11.82 27.74 -4.18
CA ALA A 277 10.73 28.61 -4.62
C ALA A 277 9.67 27.82 -5.36
N ARG A 278 8.45 28.40 -5.44
CA ARG A 278 7.31 27.81 -6.15
C ARG A 278 7.05 26.36 -5.69
N GLN A 279 7.18 26.14 -4.38
CA GLN A 279 6.94 24.83 -3.79
C GLN A 279 5.53 24.35 -4.12
N LYS A 280 5.43 23.07 -4.45
CA LYS A 280 4.13 22.41 -4.56
C LYS A 280 3.58 22.11 -3.17
N PRO A 281 2.25 21.97 -3.03
CA PRO A 281 1.65 21.55 -1.76
C PRO A 281 2.24 20.23 -1.29
N ALA A 282 2.54 20.13 0.00
CA ALA A 282 2.98 18.90 0.64
C ALA A 282 1.77 18.14 1.20
N SER A 283 1.86 16.81 1.29
CA SER A 283 0.76 15.96 1.71
C SER A 283 0.89 15.49 3.16
N ILE A 284 -0.26 15.40 3.84
CA ILE A 284 -0.42 14.65 5.08
C ILE A 284 -1.43 13.54 4.81
N VAL A 285 -1.03 12.30 5.10
CA VAL A 285 -1.85 11.11 4.90
C VAL A 285 -2.04 10.43 6.24
N LEU A 286 -3.28 10.17 6.63
CA LEU A 286 -3.62 9.37 7.80
C LEU A 286 -4.35 8.12 7.33
N TYR A 287 -3.92 6.94 7.78
CA TYR A 287 -4.57 5.69 7.44
C TYR A 287 -4.53 4.67 8.57
N ASP A 288 -5.51 3.76 8.58
CA ASP A 288 -5.49 2.57 9.45
C ASP A 288 -4.46 1.57 8.90
N TYR A 289 -3.61 1.05 9.79
CA TYR A 289 -2.48 0.20 9.40
C TYR A 289 -2.90 -1.15 8.83
N TYR A 290 -4.01 -1.70 9.30
CA TYR A 290 -4.53 -2.99 8.85
C TYR A 290 -5.52 -2.81 7.69
N ASP A 291 -6.22 -1.67 7.65
CA ASP A 291 -7.19 -1.34 6.61
C ASP A 291 -6.83 -0.02 5.90
N THR A 292 -5.91 -0.09 4.95
CA THR A 292 -5.40 1.11 4.27
C THR A 292 -6.46 1.84 3.44
N LEU A 293 -7.63 1.25 3.18
CA LEU A 293 -8.76 1.91 2.54
C LEU A 293 -9.41 2.94 3.47
N LYS A 294 -9.33 2.74 4.78
CA LYS A 294 -9.66 3.74 5.78
C LYS A 294 -8.52 4.74 5.83
N ARG A 295 -8.68 5.85 5.11
CA ARG A 295 -7.67 6.90 5.06
C ARG A 295 -8.27 8.28 4.82
N ALA A 296 -7.42 9.28 4.98
CA ALA A 296 -7.67 10.66 4.60
C ALA A 296 -6.38 11.30 4.13
N THR A 297 -6.46 12.06 3.03
CA THR A 297 -5.34 12.83 2.50
C THR A 297 -5.67 14.33 2.50
N VAL A 298 -4.81 15.14 3.11
CA VAL A 298 -4.86 16.61 3.02
C VAL A 298 -3.55 17.16 2.48
N TYR A 299 -3.64 18.32 1.82
CA TYR A 299 -2.48 19.02 1.30
C TYR A 299 -2.38 20.36 2.01
N TYR A 300 -1.15 20.77 2.32
CA TYR A 300 -0.87 22.05 2.94
C TYR A 300 0.25 22.77 2.18
N GLU A 301 0.26 24.08 2.27
CA GLU A 301 1.22 24.94 1.60
C GLU A 301 1.94 25.79 2.64
N VAL A 302 3.24 25.98 2.43
CA VAL A 302 4.05 26.94 3.16
C VAL A 302 4.38 28.07 2.20
N ALA A 303 4.30 29.31 2.68
CA ALA A 303 4.59 30.47 1.85
C ALA A 303 6.05 30.42 1.38
N SER A 304 6.25 30.30 0.06
CA SER A 304 7.55 30.45 -0.59
C SER A 304 7.42 31.50 -1.69
N LYS A 305 8.17 32.60 -1.60
CA LYS A 305 8.24 33.57 -2.70
C LYS A 305 9.51 33.31 -3.50
N LEU A 306 9.41 33.47 -4.81
CA LEU A 306 10.57 33.38 -5.71
C LEU A 306 11.67 34.35 -5.28
N CYS A 307 11.27 35.53 -4.81
CA CYS A 307 12.17 36.64 -4.49
C CYS A 307 12.91 36.45 -3.18
N ASP A 308 12.50 35.48 -2.36
CA ASP A 308 13.19 35.13 -1.13
C ASP A 308 14.49 34.33 -1.41
N ILE A 309 14.73 33.98 -2.68
CA ILE A 309 15.82 33.10 -3.14
C ILE A 309 16.63 33.74 -4.27
N CYS A 310 16.04 34.69 -5.00
CA CYS A 310 16.78 35.47 -5.99
C CYS A 310 17.77 36.40 -5.27
N GLU A 311 19.01 35.93 -5.09
CA GLU A 311 20.14 36.73 -4.63
C GLU A 311 20.53 37.77 -5.71
N ASP A 312 21.76 37.79 -6.21
CA ASP A 312 22.24 38.80 -7.16
C ASP A 312 21.86 38.55 -8.63
N ASP A 313 20.98 37.58 -8.89
CA ASP A 313 20.48 37.32 -10.23
C ASP A 313 19.39 38.34 -10.61
N GLU A 314 19.79 39.34 -11.40
CA GLU A 314 18.92 40.37 -11.97
C GLU A 314 17.78 39.82 -12.85
N ALA A 315 18.00 38.67 -13.53
CA ALA A 315 16.95 38.04 -14.32
C ALA A 315 15.91 37.34 -13.43
N CYS A 316 16.36 36.69 -12.35
CA CYS A 316 15.50 36.12 -11.31
C CYS A 316 14.68 37.21 -10.60
N LYS A 317 15.33 38.32 -10.21
CA LYS A 317 14.68 39.50 -9.61
C LYS A 317 13.65 40.16 -10.54
N LYS A 318 13.88 40.16 -11.86
CA LYS A 318 12.90 40.66 -12.85
C LYS A 318 11.70 39.73 -13.03
N ALA A 319 11.89 38.41 -12.93
CA ALA A 319 10.80 37.42 -12.96
C ALA A 319 9.93 37.41 -11.67
N CYS A 320 10.21 38.35 -10.77
CA CYS A 320 9.69 38.49 -9.43
C CYS A 320 8.71 39.69 -9.28
N GLN A 321 8.65 40.57 -10.28
CA GLN A 321 7.66 41.66 -10.41
C GLN A 321 6.40 41.16 -11.12
#